data_AF-A0A800EQZ0-F1
#
_entry.id   AF-A0A800EQZ0-F1
#
_cell.length_a   1.000
_cell.length_b   1.000
_cell.length_c   1.000
_cell.angle_alpha   90.00
_cell.angle_beta   90.00
_cell.angle_gamma   90.00
#
_symmetry.space_group_name_H-M   'P 1'
#
loop_
_entity.id
_entity.type
_entity.pdbx_description
1 polymer ?
#
loop_
_entity_poly.entity_id
_entity_poly.type
_entity_poly.pdbx_seq_one_letter_code
_entity_poly.pdbx_strand_id
1 'polypeptide(L)'
;MIVVRGSNPGPDYISELVRLNREKAILEDEQILDNLVLLLADGLGNVDKGICNAVAALLEHPDQWELLEREPELLPCAVDECLRFESPAQFIGRVAKEDLEINGQLIRKNEAVLLLLGSANRDPEQFDDPDRFDVSRDPNPHLSFGRSRHSCIGGTLVRLQMQTALGVLLQLIPRIEVSESGLTWQPRMGHRWLSELRVRRAEVRT
;
A
#
# COMPACT_ATOMS: atom_id res chain seq x y z
N MET A 1 25.29 -0.09 14.21
CA MET A 1 24.82 -0.86 13.04
C MET A 1 25.71 -0.66 11.82
N ILE A 2 25.86 0.58 11.32
CA ILE A 2 26.73 0.91 10.16
C ILE A 2 28.17 0.43 10.37
N VAL A 3 28.80 0.79 11.49
CA VAL A 3 30.17 0.33 11.84
C VAL A 3 30.28 -1.20 11.85
N VAL A 4 29.30 -1.89 12.45
CA VAL A 4 29.29 -3.35 12.55
C VAL A 4 29.17 -4.00 11.17
N ARG A 5 28.21 -3.57 10.34
CA ARG A 5 28.04 -4.10 8.97
C ARG A 5 29.17 -3.69 8.03
N GLY A 6 29.79 -2.55 8.28
CA GLY A 6 30.98 -2.12 7.57
C GLY A 6 32.21 -2.99 7.83
N SER A 7 32.34 -3.54 9.03
CA SER A 7 33.47 -4.42 9.40
C SER A 7 33.16 -5.91 9.24
N ASN A 8 31.89 -6.30 9.29
CA ASN A 8 31.42 -7.67 9.13
C ASN A 8 30.13 -7.71 8.27
N PRO A 9 30.26 -7.60 6.94
CA PRO A 9 29.12 -7.54 6.03
C PRO A 9 28.39 -8.88 5.96
N GLY A 10 27.07 -8.83 5.87
CA GLY A 10 26.20 -9.99 5.65
C GLY A 10 25.38 -9.88 4.36
N PRO A 11 24.55 -10.88 4.03
CA PRO A 11 23.68 -10.86 2.87
C PRO A 11 22.39 -10.04 3.12
N ASP A 12 22.55 -8.82 3.67
CA ASP A 12 21.43 -7.93 4.02
C ASP A 12 21.54 -6.56 3.33
N TYR A 13 20.39 -5.90 3.21
CA TYR A 13 20.27 -4.59 2.55
C TYR A 13 21.19 -3.53 3.17
N ILE A 14 21.36 -3.56 4.51
CA ILE A 14 22.19 -2.57 5.22
C ILE A 14 23.66 -2.73 4.82
N SER A 15 24.14 -3.97 4.73
CA SER A 15 25.51 -4.28 4.30
C SER A 15 25.76 -3.81 2.86
N GLU A 16 24.80 -4.04 1.96
CA GLU A 16 24.89 -3.59 0.57
C GLU A 16 24.85 -2.06 0.45
N LEU A 17 23.99 -1.38 1.20
CA LEU A 17 23.92 0.08 1.25
C LEU A 17 25.24 0.69 1.75
N VAL A 18 25.81 0.15 2.82
CA VAL A 18 27.10 0.61 3.37
C VAL A 18 28.24 0.37 2.37
N ARG A 19 28.26 -0.79 1.68
CA ARG A 19 29.25 -1.10 0.65
C ARG A 19 29.20 -0.10 -0.50
N LEU A 20 28.01 0.11 -1.08
CA LEU A 20 27.82 1.04 -2.20
C LEU A 20 28.14 2.49 -1.81
N ASN A 21 27.81 2.89 -0.58
CA ASN A 21 28.12 4.25 -0.13
C ASN A 21 29.63 4.47 0.06
N ARG A 22 30.40 3.47 0.48
CA ARG A 22 31.87 3.59 0.55
C ARG A 22 32.52 3.78 -0.81
N GLU A 23 31.93 3.22 -1.86
CA GLU A 23 32.44 3.36 -3.23
C GLU A 23 32.16 4.74 -3.82
N LYS A 24 30.99 5.33 -3.51
CA LYS A 24 30.53 6.57 -4.15
C LYS A 24 30.59 7.81 -3.27
N ALA A 25 30.73 7.64 -1.96
CA ALA A 25 30.75 8.68 -0.93
C ALA A 25 29.60 9.70 -1.08
N ILE A 26 28.37 9.21 -1.31
CA ILE A 26 27.20 10.06 -1.60
C ILE A 26 26.49 10.48 -0.31
N LEU A 27 26.51 9.63 0.72
CA LEU A 27 25.79 9.83 1.97
C LEU A 27 26.75 9.88 3.15
N GLU A 28 26.44 10.74 4.12
CA GLU A 28 27.01 10.68 5.46
C GLU A 28 26.40 9.52 6.27
N ASP A 29 27.09 9.05 7.31
CA ASP A 29 26.60 7.95 8.15
C ASP A 29 25.24 8.26 8.79
N GLU A 30 24.99 9.52 9.15
CA GLU A 30 23.71 10.00 9.67
C GLU A 30 22.60 9.88 8.60
N GLN A 31 22.90 10.26 7.36
CA GLN A 31 21.95 10.13 6.25
C GLN A 31 21.63 8.66 5.92
N ILE A 32 22.60 7.74 6.06
CA ILE A 32 22.32 6.30 5.95
C ILE A 32 21.35 5.87 7.05
N LEU A 33 21.59 6.30 8.29
CA LEU A 33 20.72 5.96 9.41
C LEU A 33 19.30 6.50 9.20
N ASP A 34 19.16 7.75 8.78
CA ASP A 34 17.87 8.38 8.48
C ASP A 34 17.08 7.60 7.42
N ASN A 35 17.75 7.21 6.33
CA ASN A 35 17.11 6.40 5.28
C ASN A 35 16.68 5.02 5.80
N LEU A 36 17.48 4.38 6.65
CA LEU A 36 17.12 3.08 7.25
C LEU A 36 15.93 3.20 8.21
N VAL A 37 15.88 4.27 9.00
CA VAL A 37 14.73 4.56 9.87
C VAL A 37 13.48 4.82 9.04
N LEU A 38 13.58 5.61 7.98
CA LEU A 38 12.47 5.87 7.06
C LEU A 38 11.94 4.58 6.42
N LEU A 39 12.84 3.73 5.90
CA LEU A 39 12.46 2.44 5.30
C LEU A 39 11.77 1.52 6.31
N LEU A 40 12.25 1.50 7.56
CA LEU A 40 11.63 0.69 8.62
C LEU A 40 10.25 1.23 8.99
N ALA A 41 10.12 2.54 9.18
CA ALA A 41 8.85 3.17 9.57
C ALA A 41 7.78 3.01 8.48
N ASP A 42 8.13 3.32 7.23
CA ASP A 42 7.20 3.30 6.09
C ASP A 42 6.91 1.86 5.62
N GLY A 43 7.86 0.93 5.82
CA GLY A 43 7.76 -0.46 5.40
C GLY A 43 6.97 -1.37 6.35
N LEU A 44 6.70 -0.92 7.59
CA LEU A 44 5.93 -1.72 8.55
C LEU A 44 4.43 -1.38 8.52
N GLY A 45 4.07 -0.13 8.79
CA GLY A 45 2.68 0.26 9.08
C GLY A 45 1.75 0.44 7.88
N ASN A 46 2.29 0.54 6.66
CA ASN A 46 1.45 0.64 5.46
C ASN A 46 1.14 -0.73 4.85
N VAL A 47 2.08 -1.67 4.97
CA VAL A 47 1.97 -2.99 4.34
C VAL A 47 1.04 -3.89 5.13
N ASP A 48 1.20 -3.93 6.46
CA ASP A 48 0.30 -4.69 7.33
C ASP A 48 -1.16 -4.24 7.12
N LYS A 49 -1.39 -2.92 7.05
CA LYS A 49 -2.71 -2.32 6.80
C LYS A 49 -3.19 -2.54 5.38
N GLY A 50 -2.31 -2.51 4.38
CA GLY A 50 -2.65 -2.91 3.01
C GLY A 50 -3.18 -4.33 2.93
N ILE A 51 -2.53 -5.27 3.62
CA ILE A 51 -2.99 -6.67 3.71
C ILE A 51 -4.34 -6.74 4.44
N CYS A 52 -4.49 -6.10 5.60
CA CYS A 52 -5.75 -6.11 6.34
C CYS A 52 -6.91 -5.50 5.54
N ASN A 53 -6.68 -4.40 4.84
CA ASN A 53 -7.68 -3.75 3.99
C ASN A 53 -8.07 -4.64 2.81
N ALA A 54 -7.11 -5.30 2.16
CA ALA A 54 -7.37 -6.24 1.08
C ALA A 54 -8.26 -7.40 1.55
N VAL A 55 -7.94 -7.99 2.71
CA VAL A 55 -8.76 -9.06 3.30
C VAL A 55 -10.16 -8.54 3.62
N ALA A 56 -10.30 -7.37 4.24
CA ALA A 56 -11.60 -6.79 4.54
C ALA A 56 -12.44 -6.57 3.26
N ALA A 57 -11.84 -5.97 2.22
CA ALA A 57 -12.50 -5.73 0.94
C ALA A 57 -12.96 -7.04 0.29
N LEU A 58 -12.11 -8.08 0.27
CA LEU A 58 -12.49 -9.38 -0.29
C LEU A 58 -13.61 -10.07 0.52
N LEU A 59 -13.63 -9.92 1.85
CA LEU A 59 -14.69 -10.50 2.68
C LEU A 59 -16.04 -9.76 2.53
N GLU A 60 -16.01 -8.46 2.21
CA GLU A 60 -17.20 -7.69 1.86
C GLU A 60 -17.69 -8.01 0.43
N HIS A 61 -16.86 -8.63 -0.41
CA HIS A 61 -17.14 -9.00 -1.81
C HIS A 61 -16.85 -10.49 -2.06
N PRO A 62 -17.66 -11.41 -1.50
CA PRO A 62 -17.39 -12.84 -1.52
C PRO A 62 -17.31 -13.43 -2.94
N ASP A 63 -18.00 -12.85 -3.93
CA ASP A 63 -17.88 -13.22 -5.34
C ASP A 63 -16.47 -12.97 -5.89
N GLN A 64 -15.82 -11.89 -5.46
CA GLN A 64 -14.44 -11.56 -5.84
C GLN A 64 -13.45 -12.48 -5.11
N TRP A 65 -13.74 -12.86 -3.86
CA TRP A 65 -12.98 -13.88 -3.14
C TRP A 65 -13.03 -15.23 -3.88
N GLU A 66 -14.23 -15.71 -4.20
CA GLU A 66 -14.44 -16.98 -4.92
C GLU A 66 -13.78 -16.98 -6.31
N LEU A 67 -13.77 -15.82 -7.00
CA LEU A 67 -13.05 -15.64 -8.25
C LEU A 67 -11.54 -15.84 -8.06
N LEU A 68 -10.92 -15.23 -7.04
CA LEU A 68 -9.48 -15.41 -6.78
C LEU A 68 -9.10 -16.81 -6.32
N GLU A 69 -9.99 -17.52 -5.62
CA GLU A 69 -9.75 -18.92 -5.29
C GLU A 69 -9.71 -19.80 -6.55
N ARG A 70 -10.61 -19.53 -7.51
CA ARG A 70 -10.67 -20.27 -8.78
C ARG A 70 -9.54 -19.89 -9.74
N GLU A 71 -9.15 -18.63 -9.75
CA GLU A 71 -8.20 -18.04 -10.71
C GLU A 71 -7.06 -17.29 -9.97
N PRO A 72 -6.17 -18.01 -9.24
CA PRO A 72 -5.11 -17.40 -8.44
C PRO A 72 -4.10 -16.56 -9.26
N GLU A 73 -4.02 -16.77 -10.56
CA GLU A 73 -3.23 -15.97 -11.50
C GLU A 73 -3.66 -14.50 -11.54
N LEU A 74 -4.86 -14.16 -11.07
CA LEU A 74 -5.36 -12.79 -10.94
C LEU A 74 -4.76 -12.05 -9.73
N LEU A 75 -4.04 -12.73 -8.82
CA LEU A 75 -3.47 -12.12 -7.60
C LEU A 75 -2.69 -10.83 -7.85
N PRO A 76 -1.83 -10.70 -8.88
CA PRO A 76 -1.15 -9.45 -9.17
C PRO A 76 -2.12 -8.29 -9.43
N CYS A 77 -3.14 -8.52 -10.26
CA CYS A 77 -4.20 -7.55 -10.58
C CYS A 77 -5.04 -7.21 -9.34
N ALA A 78 -5.43 -8.23 -8.58
CA ALA A 78 -6.20 -8.08 -7.36
C ALA A 78 -5.51 -7.23 -6.31
N VAL A 79 -4.19 -7.36 -6.17
CA VAL A 79 -3.41 -6.53 -5.24
C VAL A 79 -3.43 -5.06 -5.63
N ASP A 80 -3.29 -4.75 -6.91
CA ASP A 80 -3.42 -3.36 -7.39
C ASP A 80 -4.85 -2.84 -7.18
N GLU A 81 -5.87 -3.67 -7.39
CA GLU A 81 -7.25 -3.29 -7.08
C GLU A 81 -7.48 -3.04 -5.59
N CYS A 82 -6.96 -3.88 -4.70
CA CYS A 82 -7.07 -3.66 -3.26
C CYS A 82 -6.42 -2.33 -2.85
N LEU A 83 -5.25 -2.01 -3.43
CA LEU A 83 -4.54 -0.77 -3.18
C LEU A 83 -5.28 0.44 -3.74
N ARG A 84 -5.93 0.32 -4.89
CA ARG A 84 -6.79 1.36 -5.46
C ARG A 84 -8.02 1.58 -4.56
N PHE A 85 -8.76 0.51 -4.30
CA PHE A 85 -10.07 0.55 -3.66
C PHE A 85 -9.99 1.02 -2.20
N GLU A 86 -9.02 0.53 -1.43
CA GLU A 86 -8.83 0.81 -0.01
C GLU A 86 -7.37 1.18 0.30
N SER A 87 -6.91 2.29 -0.30
CA SER A 87 -5.52 2.78 -0.18
C SER A 87 -5.11 3.03 1.28
N PRO A 88 -4.04 2.38 1.80
CA PRO A 88 -3.64 2.59 3.20
C PRO A 88 -3.31 4.04 3.54
N ALA A 89 -2.62 4.74 2.64
CA ALA A 89 -2.43 6.19 2.70
C ALA A 89 -3.52 6.89 1.87
N GLN A 90 -4.22 7.84 2.49
CA GLN A 90 -5.35 8.53 1.85
C GLN A 90 -4.94 9.84 1.19
N PHE A 91 -3.86 10.47 1.64
CA PHE A 91 -3.29 11.65 0.99
C PHE A 91 -1.79 11.76 1.21
N ILE A 92 -1.14 12.56 0.37
CA ILE A 92 0.25 13.00 0.55
C ILE A 92 0.33 14.52 0.49
N GLY A 93 1.26 15.11 1.24
CA GLY A 93 1.48 16.55 1.29
C GLY A 93 2.52 17.05 0.28
N ARG A 94 2.30 18.23 -0.28
CA ARG A 94 3.27 19.03 -1.02
C ARG A 94 3.24 20.47 -0.54
N VAL A 95 4.29 21.22 -0.86
CA VAL A 95 4.34 22.67 -0.67
C VAL A 95 4.63 23.31 -2.02
N ALA A 96 3.81 24.28 -2.41
CA ALA A 96 3.99 25.02 -3.66
C ALA A 96 5.30 25.82 -3.61
N LYS A 97 6.17 25.65 -4.61
CA LYS A 97 7.46 26.36 -4.69
C LYS A 97 7.34 27.77 -5.29
N GLU A 98 6.25 28.01 -6.00
CA GLU A 98 5.90 29.24 -6.69
C GLU A 98 4.37 29.32 -6.79
N ASP A 99 3.85 30.46 -7.23
CA ASP A 99 2.43 30.61 -7.52
C ASP A 99 2.09 29.79 -8.77
N LEU A 100 1.06 28.95 -8.71
CA LEU A 100 0.60 28.13 -9.83
C LEU A 100 -0.92 28.04 -9.86
N GLU A 101 -1.49 27.97 -11.07
CA GLU A 101 -2.92 27.79 -11.28
C GLU A 101 -3.22 26.35 -11.70
N ILE A 102 -4.10 25.66 -10.97
CA ILE A 102 -4.56 24.30 -11.28
C ILE A 102 -6.08 24.34 -11.34
N ASN A 103 -6.67 23.93 -12.47
CA ASN A 103 -8.12 23.89 -12.67
C ASN A 103 -8.84 25.20 -12.27
N GLY A 104 -8.24 26.35 -12.62
CA GLY A 104 -8.78 27.67 -12.29
C GLY A 104 -8.57 28.13 -10.85
N GLN A 105 -7.84 27.36 -10.03
CA GLN A 105 -7.52 27.70 -8.64
C GLN A 105 -6.06 28.13 -8.51
N LEU A 106 -5.85 29.35 -8.02
CA LEU A 106 -4.52 29.86 -7.70
C LEU A 106 -4.03 29.28 -6.37
N ILE A 107 -2.96 28.50 -6.43
CA ILE A 107 -2.19 28.03 -5.28
C ILE A 107 -0.98 28.95 -5.15
N ARG A 108 -0.82 29.61 -4.00
CA ARG A 108 0.30 30.52 -3.77
C ARG A 108 1.55 29.77 -3.33
N LYS A 109 2.70 30.36 -3.61
CA LYS A 109 3.99 29.94 -3.07
C LYS A 109 3.91 29.74 -1.56
N ASN A 110 4.50 28.64 -1.10
CA ASN A 110 4.53 28.16 0.29
C ASN A 110 3.19 27.65 0.84
N GLU A 111 2.11 27.62 0.06
CA GLU A 111 0.88 26.95 0.50
C GLU A 111 1.07 25.43 0.50
N ALA A 112 0.50 24.78 1.53
CA ALA A 112 0.45 23.34 1.62
C ALA A 112 -0.69 22.80 0.76
N VAL A 113 -0.40 21.76 -0.02
CA VAL A 113 -1.35 21.09 -0.90
C VAL A 113 -1.44 19.63 -0.49
N LEU A 114 -2.65 19.16 -0.22
CA LEU A 114 -2.91 17.74 -0.01
C LEU A 114 -3.38 17.11 -1.31
N LEU A 115 -2.66 16.09 -1.76
CA LEU A 115 -3.05 15.26 -2.90
C LEU A 115 -3.83 14.07 -2.37
N LEU A 116 -5.15 14.07 -2.59
CA LEU A 116 -6.07 13.05 -2.06
C LEU A 116 -6.01 11.77 -2.90
N LEU A 117 -5.08 10.88 -2.55
CA LEU A 117 -4.87 9.60 -3.24
C LEU A 117 -6.13 8.73 -3.25
N GLY A 118 -6.82 8.62 -2.10
CA GLY A 118 -8.06 7.83 -2.01
C GLY A 118 -9.15 8.35 -2.94
N SER A 119 -9.27 9.68 -3.07
CA SER A 119 -10.20 10.31 -4.01
C SER A 119 -9.78 10.07 -5.46
N ALA A 120 -8.50 10.26 -5.78
CA ALA A 120 -8.01 10.05 -7.15
C ALA A 120 -8.16 8.59 -7.60
N ASN A 121 -8.04 7.64 -6.68
CA ASN A 121 -8.25 6.22 -6.93
C ASN A 121 -9.73 5.84 -7.09
N ARG A 122 -10.66 6.75 -6.78
CA ARG A 122 -12.11 6.62 -6.95
C ARG A 122 -12.65 7.64 -7.97
N ASP A 123 -11.79 8.24 -8.78
CA ASP A 123 -12.18 9.28 -9.72
C ASP A 123 -12.92 8.68 -10.94
N PRO A 124 -14.19 9.05 -11.20
CA PRO A 124 -14.95 8.56 -12.35
C PRO A 124 -14.40 9.04 -13.69
N GLU A 125 -13.54 10.06 -13.73
CA GLU A 125 -12.84 10.46 -14.97
C GLU A 125 -11.68 9.51 -15.31
N GLN A 126 -11.21 8.70 -14.35
CA GLN A 126 -10.09 7.77 -14.52
C GLN A 126 -10.49 6.31 -14.47
N PHE A 127 -11.53 5.96 -13.69
CA PHE A 127 -11.99 4.59 -13.49
C PHE A 127 -13.48 4.46 -13.78
N ASP A 128 -13.84 3.58 -14.70
CA ASP A 128 -15.23 3.18 -14.90
C ASP A 128 -15.77 2.47 -13.64
N ASP A 129 -16.96 2.88 -13.18
CA ASP A 129 -17.58 2.40 -11.95
C ASP A 129 -16.57 2.37 -10.77
N PRO A 130 -16.06 3.53 -10.35
CA PRO A 130 -14.91 3.63 -9.44
C PRO A 130 -15.18 3.01 -8.07
N ASP A 131 -16.46 2.94 -7.69
CA ASP A 131 -16.90 2.39 -6.41
C ASP A 131 -17.17 0.89 -6.43
N ARG A 132 -17.04 0.24 -7.60
CA ARG A 132 -17.06 -1.21 -7.71
C ARG A 132 -15.66 -1.78 -7.47
N PHE A 133 -15.58 -2.72 -6.54
CA PHE A 133 -14.40 -3.55 -6.32
C PHE A 133 -14.38 -4.68 -7.34
N ASP A 134 -13.34 -4.74 -8.17
CA ASP A 134 -13.17 -5.75 -9.21
C ASP A 134 -11.72 -6.24 -9.27
N VAL A 135 -11.47 -7.46 -8.79
CA VAL A 135 -10.10 -8.02 -8.70
C VAL A 135 -9.45 -8.25 -10.07
N SER A 136 -10.25 -8.21 -11.14
CA SER A 136 -9.80 -8.33 -12.52
C SER A 136 -9.63 -6.99 -13.24
N ARG A 137 -9.79 -5.86 -12.54
CA ARG A 137 -9.69 -4.50 -13.12
C ARG A 137 -8.31 -4.26 -13.74
N ASP A 138 -8.28 -4.20 -15.06
CA ASP A 138 -7.12 -3.83 -15.88
C ASP A 138 -7.59 -2.97 -17.07
N PRO A 139 -6.99 -1.79 -17.33
CA PRO A 139 -5.87 -1.16 -16.62
C PRO A 139 -6.25 -0.62 -15.24
N ASN A 140 -5.28 -0.62 -14.32
CA ASN A 140 -5.44 -0.09 -12.95
C ASN A 140 -4.39 1.01 -12.63
N PRO A 141 -4.51 2.22 -13.20
CA PRO A 141 -3.51 3.29 -13.04
C PRO A 141 -3.61 4.02 -11.68
N HIS A 142 -3.77 3.28 -10.58
CA HIS A 142 -3.92 3.82 -9.24
C HIS A 142 -2.66 4.58 -8.74
N LEU A 143 -2.87 5.52 -7.84
CA LEU A 143 -1.84 6.41 -7.27
C LEU A 143 -1.47 6.06 -5.83
N SER A 144 -1.80 4.87 -5.35
CA SER A 144 -1.55 4.46 -3.94
C SER A 144 -0.06 4.43 -3.58
N PHE A 145 0.83 4.32 -4.58
CA PHE A 145 2.28 4.43 -4.42
C PHE A 145 2.82 5.82 -4.79
N GLY A 146 1.96 6.81 -5.00
CA GLY A 146 2.33 8.08 -5.60
C GLY A 146 2.83 7.93 -7.03
N ARG A 147 3.43 9.01 -7.56
CA ARG A 147 3.98 9.04 -8.92
C ARG A 147 5.23 9.93 -8.99
N SER A 148 6.08 9.68 -9.99
CA SER A 148 7.29 10.47 -10.29
C SER A 148 8.42 10.29 -9.26
N ARG A 149 9.23 11.33 -9.01
CA ARG A 149 10.47 11.27 -8.20
C ARG A 149 10.28 10.75 -6.77
N HIS A 150 9.07 10.82 -6.24
CA HIS A 150 8.69 10.32 -4.92
C HIS A 150 7.69 9.16 -5.00
N SER A 151 7.70 8.40 -6.10
CA SER A 151 7.04 7.09 -6.15
C SER A 151 7.61 6.18 -5.06
N CYS A 152 6.76 5.38 -4.43
CA CYS A 152 7.14 4.47 -3.37
C CYS A 152 8.24 3.51 -3.85
N ILE A 153 9.43 3.61 -3.24
CA ILE A 153 10.56 2.72 -3.50
C ILE A 153 10.24 1.27 -3.12
N GLY A 154 9.36 1.07 -2.14
CA GLY A 154 8.91 -0.23 -1.68
C GLY A 154 7.80 -0.86 -2.53
N GLY A 155 7.27 -0.19 -3.56
CA GLY A 155 6.06 -0.63 -4.27
C GLY A 155 6.12 -2.07 -4.78
N THR A 156 7.28 -2.50 -5.30
CA THR A 156 7.48 -3.90 -5.74
C THR A 156 7.48 -4.89 -4.57
N LEU A 157 8.11 -4.52 -3.45
CA LEU A 157 8.13 -5.36 -2.24
C LEU A 157 6.74 -5.47 -1.61
N VAL A 158 6.00 -4.36 -1.53
CA VAL A 158 4.62 -4.34 -1.03
C VAL A 158 3.74 -5.27 -1.86
N ARG A 159 3.80 -5.19 -3.20
CA ARG A 159 3.06 -6.10 -4.08
C ARG A 159 3.40 -7.55 -3.81
N LEU A 160 4.68 -7.89 -3.74
CA LEU A 160 5.12 -9.26 -3.45
C LEU A 160 4.58 -9.75 -2.09
N GLN A 161 4.65 -8.92 -1.05
CA GLN A 161 4.17 -9.27 0.28
C GLN A 161 2.65 -9.48 0.29
N MET A 162 1.88 -8.59 -0.35
CA MET A 162 0.43 -8.72 -0.45
C MET A 162 0.01 -9.94 -1.27
N GLN A 163 0.63 -10.17 -2.44
CA GLN A 163 0.37 -11.35 -3.28
C GLN A 163 0.64 -12.64 -2.49
N THR A 164 1.77 -12.69 -1.78
CA THR A 164 2.14 -13.84 -0.95
C THR A 164 1.13 -14.06 0.18
N ALA A 165 0.80 -13.01 0.93
CA ALA A 165 -0.10 -13.10 2.07
C ALA A 165 -1.51 -13.52 1.65
N LEU A 166 -2.07 -12.89 0.60
CA LEU A 166 -3.39 -13.22 0.08
C LEU A 166 -3.42 -14.63 -0.54
N GLY A 167 -2.40 -14.99 -1.33
CA GLY A 167 -2.31 -16.33 -1.91
C GLY A 167 -2.25 -17.44 -0.86
N VAL A 168 -1.46 -17.25 0.20
CA VAL A 168 -1.42 -18.20 1.33
C VAL A 168 -2.76 -18.24 2.06
N LEU A 169 -3.41 -17.08 2.27
CA LEU A 169 -4.69 -17.01 2.96
C LEU A 169 -5.80 -17.76 2.21
N LEU A 170 -5.91 -17.55 0.89
CA LEU A 170 -6.87 -18.22 0.01
C LEU A 170 -6.68 -19.75 0.03
N GLN A 171 -5.42 -20.22 0.06
CA GLN A 171 -5.12 -21.66 0.10
C GLN A 171 -5.42 -22.30 1.46
N LEU A 172 -5.15 -21.60 2.56
CA LEU A 172 -5.25 -22.16 3.91
C LEU A 172 -6.65 -22.03 4.52
N ILE A 173 -7.43 -21.03 4.09
CA ILE A 173 -8.70 -20.67 4.70
C ILE A 173 -9.76 -20.46 3.61
N PRO A 174 -10.24 -21.54 2.97
CA PRO A 174 -11.12 -21.46 1.80
C PRO A 174 -12.54 -20.95 2.08
N ARG A 175 -12.81 -20.46 3.32
CA ARG A 175 -14.10 -19.87 3.68
C ARG A 175 -14.09 -19.21 5.06
N ILE A 176 -13.85 -17.90 5.07
CA ILE A 176 -14.08 -17.03 6.21
C ILE A 176 -15.11 -15.98 5.85
N GLU A 177 -15.90 -15.58 6.85
CA GLU A 177 -16.89 -14.53 6.74
C GLU A 177 -16.64 -13.51 7.85
N VAL A 178 -16.99 -12.25 7.61
CA VAL A 178 -17.01 -11.24 8.67
C VAL A 178 -18.00 -11.69 9.74
N SER A 179 -17.55 -11.71 10.99
CA SER A 179 -18.40 -12.03 12.14
C SER A 179 -19.40 -10.89 12.42
N GLU A 180 -20.41 -11.15 13.25
CA GLU A 180 -21.40 -10.13 13.65
C GLU A 180 -20.78 -8.90 14.33
N SER A 181 -19.64 -9.07 15.01
CA SER A 181 -18.88 -7.96 15.60
C SER A 181 -18.21 -7.05 14.56
N GLY A 182 -18.22 -7.44 13.29
CA GLY A 182 -17.87 -6.59 12.16
C GLY A 182 -16.38 -6.26 12.05
N LEU A 183 -16.14 -5.15 11.36
CA LEU A 183 -14.85 -4.55 11.11
C LEU A 183 -14.84 -3.14 11.69
N THR A 184 -13.72 -2.71 12.26
CA THR A 184 -13.57 -1.39 12.87
C THR A 184 -12.39 -0.65 12.27
N TRP A 185 -12.66 0.52 11.70
CA TRP A 185 -11.64 1.43 11.17
C TRP A 185 -11.09 2.33 12.27
N GLN A 186 -9.79 2.65 12.18
CA GLN A 186 -9.22 3.69 13.03
C GLN A 186 -9.77 5.07 12.60
N PRO A 187 -10.11 5.97 13.53
CA PRO A 187 -10.59 7.32 13.21
C PRO A 187 -9.43 8.24 12.80
N ARG A 188 -8.77 7.90 11.68
CA ARG A 188 -7.62 8.63 11.12
C ARG A 188 -8.01 9.24 9.77
N MET A 189 -7.56 10.47 9.54
CA MET A 189 -7.78 11.15 8.26
C MET A 189 -6.74 10.74 7.21
N GLY A 190 -5.46 10.70 7.58
CA GLY A 190 -4.37 10.43 6.62
C GLY A 190 -4.23 8.98 6.19
N HIS A 191 -4.89 8.08 6.91
CA HIS A 191 -4.73 6.65 6.72
C HIS A 191 -6.05 5.92 6.85
N ARG A 192 -6.28 4.98 5.94
CA ARG A 192 -7.43 4.09 5.96
C ARG A 192 -6.99 2.77 6.55
N TRP A 193 -6.94 2.71 7.87
CA TRP A 193 -6.33 1.59 8.59
C TRP A 193 -7.36 0.83 9.40
N LEU A 194 -7.35 -0.47 9.23
CA LEU A 194 -8.18 -1.37 10.02
C LEU A 194 -7.61 -1.50 11.44
N SER A 195 -8.48 -1.30 12.43
CA SER A 195 -8.18 -1.52 13.84
C SER A 195 -8.42 -2.97 14.23
N GLU A 196 -9.55 -3.52 13.78
CA GLU A 196 -9.97 -4.88 14.12
C GLU A 196 -10.80 -5.47 12.97
N LEU A 197 -10.55 -6.74 12.66
CA LEU A 197 -11.35 -7.57 11.77
C LEU A 197 -11.63 -8.88 12.47
N ARG A 198 -12.88 -9.10 12.86
CA ARG A 198 -13.29 -10.37 13.46
C ARG A 198 -13.93 -11.25 12.41
N VAL A 199 -13.33 -12.42 12.21
CA VAL A 199 -13.80 -13.41 11.24
C VAL A 199 -14.29 -14.66 11.93
N ARG A 200 -15.22 -15.37 11.29
CA ARG A 200 -15.59 -16.75 11.64
C ARG A 200 -15.42 -17.63 10.42
N ARG A 201 -15.29 -18.94 10.63
CA ARG A 201 -15.40 -19.89 9.53
C ARG A 201 -16.82 -19.82 8.97
N ALA A 202 -16.93 -19.80 7.64
CA ALA A 202 -18.24 -19.91 7.01
C ALA A 202 -18.81 -21.30 7.29
N GLU A 203 -20.13 -21.40 7.48
CA GLU A 203 -20.77 -22.71 7.60
C GLU A 203 -20.68 -23.43 6.25
N VAL A 204 -20.41 -24.74 6.29
CA VAL A 204 -20.43 -25.57 5.09
C VAL A 204 -21.88 -25.59 4.60
N ARG A 205 -22.16 -24.98 3.44
CA ARG A 205 -23.47 -25.10 2.80
C ARG A 205 -23.58 -26.55 2.32
N THR A 206 -24.38 -27.36 3.02
CA THR A 206 -24.82 -28.69 2.60
C THR A 206 -25.74 -28.61 1.39
#